data_AF-A0A0D2PXQ9-F1
#
_entry.id   AF-A0A0D2PXQ9-F1
#
_cell.length_a   1.000
_cell.length_b   1.000
_cell.length_c   1.000
_cell.angle_alpha   90.00
_cell.angle_beta   90.00
_cell.angle_gamma   90.00
#
_symmetry.space_group_name_H-M   'P 1'
#
loop_
_entity.id
_entity.type
_entity.pdbx_description
1 polymer ?
#
loop_
_entity_poly.entity_id
_entity_poly.type
_entity_poly.pdbx_seq_one_letter_code
_entity_poly.pdbx_strand_id
1 'polypeptide(L)'
;LFFNTYESSDIYQMAQKEVAQICQKNNRQSGFFTQCHVLTRRSFTNMSRDLGYYWLRLGIYISLSIVLGSMFSHIGVDNGTIQVRSLMMFVASFLTFMAIVGFPSFVEEMKVFERERLNGHYGVTPFGIGNTLSALPFLALVALIPDAITYFLPGLHHRYQHFLFFVIILFACMMLVESLMMIVASVVPNILMGIIVGDGIQGIMILVCGFFRLPTDLPKPLLKYPFYHIVFHKYAYQGLFKNEFLGLTSPNAEAGNGGSPTITGEEILKQTWHFETAYSKWVDLAILFAMVVFYRVLFLIVMKTTEKVKLVMVKFMSATRKERTQVTVNPSATPSATPYCADKRQWQ
;
A
#
# COMPACT_ATOMS: atom_id res chain seq x y z
N LEU A 1 -44.66 -18.24 -37.55
CA LEU A 1 -44.99 -17.14 -38.48
C LEU A 1 -44.92 -15.77 -37.80
N PHE A 2 -45.71 -15.51 -36.76
CA PHE A 2 -45.71 -14.22 -36.02
C PHE A 2 -44.36 -13.72 -35.51
N PHE A 3 -43.47 -14.61 -35.07
CA PHE A 3 -42.15 -14.23 -34.58
C PHE A 3 -41.24 -13.67 -35.69
N ASN A 4 -41.27 -14.28 -36.88
CA ASN A 4 -40.50 -13.82 -38.03
C ASN A 4 -41.05 -12.50 -38.60
N THR A 5 -42.37 -12.29 -38.54
CA THR A 5 -42.97 -11.01 -38.95
C THR A 5 -42.61 -9.88 -38.00
N TYR A 6 -42.51 -10.15 -36.69
CA TYR A 6 -42.08 -9.18 -35.70
C TYR A 6 -40.59 -8.81 -35.86
N GLU A 7 -39.73 -9.77 -36.16
CA GLU A 7 -38.30 -9.52 -36.42
C GLU A 7 -38.05 -8.73 -37.72
N SER A 8 -38.94 -8.90 -38.72
CA SER A 8 -38.95 -8.13 -39.97
C SER A 8 -39.65 -6.77 -39.88
N SER A 9 -40.29 -6.47 -38.74
CA SER A 9 -41.05 -5.23 -38.57
C SER A 9 -40.11 -4.02 -38.49
N ASP A 10 -40.48 -2.94 -39.18
CA ASP A 10 -39.74 -1.67 -39.15
C ASP A 10 -39.53 -1.14 -37.72
N ILE A 11 -40.47 -1.41 -36.81
CA ILE A 11 -40.39 -1.03 -35.40
C ILE A 11 -39.24 -1.76 -34.68
N TYR A 12 -39.05 -3.04 -34.98
CA TYR A 12 -37.96 -3.84 -34.40
C TYR A 12 -36.59 -3.38 -34.91
N GLN A 13 -36.49 -3.07 -36.21
CA GLN A 13 -35.29 -2.52 -36.84
C GLN A 13 -34.93 -1.13 -36.29
N MET A 14 -35.93 -0.28 -36.05
CA MET A 14 -35.73 1.07 -35.47
C MET A 14 -35.27 0.98 -34.02
N ALA A 15 -35.90 0.13 -33.21
CA ALA A 15 -35.49 -0.13 -31.83
C ALA A 15 -34.07 -0.71 -31.77
N GLN A 16 -33.70 -1.63 -32.66
CA GLN A 16 -32.31 -2.12 -32.73
C GLN A 16 -31.32 -1.04 -33.14
N LYS A 17 -31.66 -0.15 -34.08
CA LYS A 17 -30.80 0.98 -34.46
C LYS A 17 -30.63 1.99 -33.32
N GLU A 18 -31.68 2.32 -32.59
CA GLU A 18 -31.57 3.18 -31.40
C GLU A 18 -30.73 2.52 -30.30
N VAL A 19 -30.97 1.24 -30.01
CA VAL A 19 -30.15 0.49 -29.05
C VAL A 19 -28.69 0.42 -29.51
N ALA A 20 -28.44 0.23 -30.81
CA ALA A 20 -27.10 0.25 -31.38
C ALA A 20 -26.45 1.63 -31.27
N GLN A 21 -27.18 2.71 -31.52
CA GLN A 21 -26.68 4.09 -31.38
C GLN A 21 -26.44 4.47 -29.91
N ILE A 22 -27.31 4.06 -28.99
CA ILE A 22 -27.14 4.24 -27.54
C ILE A 22 -25.92 3.44 -27.07
N CYS A 23 -25.76 2.19 -27.53
CA CYS A 23 -24.57 1.38 -27.28
C CYS A 23 -23.32 2.04 -27.85
N GLN A 24 -23.35 2.58 -29.06
CA GLN A 24 -22.21 3.23 -29.72
C GLN A 24 -21.84 4.56 -29.04
N LYS A 25 -22.83 5.31 -28.54
CA LYS A 25 -22.65 6.54 -27.76
C LYS A 25 -22.11 6.24 -26.35
N ASN A 26 -22.52 5.14 -25.71
CA ASN A 26 -21.93 4.62 -24.48
C ASN A 26 -20.53 4.01 -24.68
N ASN A 27 -20.20 3.58 -25.90
CA ASN A 27 -18.88 3.01 -26.23
C ASN A 27 -17.80 4.08 -26.48
N ARG A 28 -18.16 5.37 -26.43
CA ARG A 28 -17.18 6.46 -26.27
C ARG A 28 -16.63 6.42 -24.85
N GLN A 29 -15.68 5.51 -24.63
CA GLN A 29 -14.91 5.47 -23.39
C GLN A 29 -14.26 6.85 -23.18
N SER A 30 -14.51 7.43 -22.01
CA SER A 30 -13.87 8.69 -21.62
C SER A 30 -12.35 8.54 -21.61
N GLY A 31 -11.63 9.62 -21.92
CA GLY A 31 -10.17 9.61 -21.95
C GLY A 31 -9.60 9.18 -20.60
N PHE A 32 -8.46 8.47 -20.62
CA PHE A 32 -7.77 7.95 -19.43
C PHE A 32 -7.57 9.01 -18.33
N PHE A 33 -7.16 10.23 -18.72
CA PHE A 33 -6.97 11.34 -17.80
C PHE A 33 -8.29 11.84 -17.18
N THR A 34 -9.37 11.87 -17.95
CA THR A 34 -10.70 12.22 -17.46
C THR A 34 -11.20 11.18 -16.47
N GLN A 35 -11.00 9.89 -16.75
CA GLN A 35 -11.32 8.82 -15.82
C GLN A 35 -10.54 8.99 -14.51
N CYS A 36 -9.21 9.10 -14.60
CA CYS A 36 -8.34 9.25 -13.44
C CYS A 36 -8.72 10.46 -12.59
N HIS A 37 -8.94 11.63 -13.20
CA HIS A 37 -9.33 12.84 -12.49
C HIS A 37 -10.68 12.71 -11.78
N VAL A 38 -11.70 12.14 -12.44
CA VAL A 38 -13.02 11.92 -11.83
C VAL A 38 -12.93 10.92 -10.67
N LEU A 39 -12.16 9.84 -10.84
CA LEU A 39 -11.87 8.85 -9.80
C LEU A 39 -11.16 9.47 -8.60
N THR A 40 -10.12 10.27 -8.82
CA THR A 40 -9.41 11.00 -7.77
C THR A 40 -10.35 11.95 -7.03
N ARG A 41 -11.14 12.76 -7.75
CA ARG A 41 -12.09 13.69 -7.13
C ARG A 41 -13.13 12.96 -6.27
N ARG A 42 -13.65 11.84 -6.76
CA ARG A 42 -14.60 11.00 -6.01
C ARG A 42 -13.95 10.39 -4.77
N SER A 43 -12.80 9.74 -4.91
CA SER A 43 -12.08 9.13 -3.80
C SER A 43 -11.69 10.19 -2.77
N PHE A 44 -11.18 11.35 -3.19
CA PHE A 44 -10.87 12.47 -2.30
C PHE A 44 -12.10 12.99 -1.53
N THR A 45 -13.25 13.10 -2.20
CA THR A 45 -14.50 13.52 -1.57
C THR A 45 -14.99 12.46 -0.57
N ASN A 46 -14.88 11.18 -0.93
CA ASN A 46 -15.23 10.06 -0.05
C ASN A 46 -14.37 10.10 1.22
N MET A 47 -13.07 10.22 1.03
CA MET A 47 -12.05 10.26 2.06
C MET A 47 -12.17 11.47 2.99
N SER A 48 -12.55 12.64 2.44
CA SER A 48 -12.77 13.85 3.24
C SER A 48 -14.08 13.83 4.03
N ARG A 49 -15.12 13.17 3.50
CA ARG A 49 -16.46 13.09 4.13
C ARG A 49 -16.58 11.97 5.14
N ASP A 50 -15.76 10.92 5.01
CA ASP A 50 -15.66 9.87 6.01
C ASP A 50 -14.83 10.34 7.22
N LEU A 51 -15.46 11.24 7.98
CA LEU A 51 -14.90 11.86 9.17
C LEU A 51 -14.55 10.81 10.23
N GLY A 52 -15.41 9.81 10.39
CA GLY A 52 -15.28 8.79 11.42
C GLY A 52 -14.04 7.93 11.25
N TYR A 53 -13.60 7.67 10.01
CA TYR A 53 -12.46 6.80 9.79
C TYR A 53 -11.14 7.57 9.68
N TYR A 54 -11.08 8.59 8.82
CA TYR A 54 -9.83 9.30 8.52
C TYR A 54 -9.41 10.27 9.64
N TRP A 55 -10.35 11.00 10.23
CA TRP A 55 -10.02 11.96 11.31
C TRP A 55 -9.82 11.28 12.65
N LEU A 56 -10.57 10.22 12.95
CA LEU A 56 -10.34 9.41 14.14
C LEU A 56 -8.97 8.73 14.07
N ARG A 57 -8.58 8.22 12.89
CA ARG A 57 -7.24 7.70 12.65
C ARG A 57 -6.17 8.77 12.90
N LEU A 58 -6.34 9.98 12.37
CA LEU A 58 -5.42 11.09 12.65
C LEU A 58 -5.35 11.42 14.16
N GLY A 59 -6.49 11.44 14.85
CA GLY A 59 -6.57 11.66 16.30
C GLY A 59 -5.80 10.61 17.10
N ILE A 60 -5.97 9.32 16.76
CA ILE A 60 -5.22 8.22 17.39
C ILE A 60 -3.70 8.40 17.17
N TYR A 61 -3.28 8.78 15.96
CA TYR A 61 -1.86 9.00 15.66
C TYR A 61 -1.28 10.15 16.47
N ILE A 62 -2.02 11.25 16.61
CA ILE A 62 -1.64 12.39 17.45
C ILE A 62 -1.52 11.97 18.91
N SER A 63 -2.53 11.28 19.47
CA SER A 63 -2.50 10.82 20.86
C SER A 63 -1.30 9.93 21.15
N LEU A 64 -1.00 8.99 20.25
CA LEU A 64 0.15 8.10 20.41
C LEU A 64 1.48 8.82 20.25
N SER A 65 1.55 9.78 19.34
CA SER A 65 2.74 10.62 19.16
C SER A 65 3.05 11.46 20.39
N ILE A 66 2.02 11.96 21.08
CA ILE A 66 2.19 12.66 22.36
C ILE A 66 2.72 11.71 23.42
N VAL A 67 2.15 10.51 23.56
CA VAL A 67 2.63 9.49 24.51
C VAL A 67 4.09 9.16 24.23
N LEU A 68 4.45 8.85 22.98
CA LEU A 68 5.81 8.51 22.60
C LEU A 68 6.78 9.68 22.80
N GLY A 69 6.43 10.88 22.33
CA GLY A 69 7.27 12.05 22.54
C GLY A 69 7.47 12.37 24.02
N SER A 70 6.46 12.12 24.87
CA SER A 70 6.58 12.31 26.32
C SER A 70 7.48 11.27 27.00
N MET A 71 7.42 10.01 26.57
CA MET A 71 8.28 8.93 27.10
C MET A 71 9.76 9.18 26.84
N PHE A 72 10.09 9.82 25.72
CA PHE A 72 11.46 10.16 25.34
C PHE A 72 11.82 11.62 25.64
N SER A 73 10.98 12.34 26.40
CA SER A 73 11.30 13.69 26.86
C SER A 73 12.38 13.61 27.93
N HIS A 74 13.43 14.44 27.80
CA HIS A 74 14.67 14.42 28.62
C HIS A 74 15.67 13.31 28.25
N ILE A 75 16.16 13.34 27.01
CA ILE A 75 17.30 12.52 26.60
C ILE A 75 18.55 12.99 27.35
N GLY A 76 19.02 12.20 28.31
CA GLY A 76 20.20 12.49 29.12
C GLY A 76 21.49 12.45 28.30
N VAL A 77 22.47 13.28 28.66
CA VAL A 77 23.71 13.51 27.89
C VAL A 77 24.59 12.26 27.78
N ASP A 78 24.58 11.37 28.77
CA ASP A 78 25.46 10.19 28.83
C ASP A 78 24.98 8.98 27.99
N ASN A 79 23.67 8.82 27.78
CA ASN A 79 23.08 7.71 27.00
C ASN A 79 22.31 8.19 25.75
N GLY A 80 22.45 9.47 25.40
CA GLY A 80 21.59 10.12 24.42
C GLY A 80 21.61 9.47 23.04
N THR A 81 22.78 9.01 22.58
CA THR A 81 22.93 8.36 21.27
C THR A 81 22.08 7.07 21.14
N ILE A 82 22.03 6.25 22.19
CA ILE A 82 21.29 4.98 22.19
C ILE A 82 19.79 5.26 22.30
N GLN A 83 19.40 6.24 23.12
CA GLN A 83 18.00 6.60 23.33
C GLN A 83 17.39 7.27 22.08
N VAL A 84 18.13 8.15 21.39
CA VAL A 84 17.73 8.74 20.10
C VAL A 84 17.56 7.66 19.02
N ARG A 85 18.46 6.67 18.99
CA ARG A 85 18.34 5.52 18.08
C ARG A 85 17.05 4.75 18.32
N SER A 86 16.77 4.43 19.59
CA SER A 86 15.57 3.69 19.98
C SER A 86 14.30 4.46 19.61
N LEU A 87 14.27 5.76 19.89
CA LEU A 87 13.16 6.65 19.53
C LEU A 87 12.89 6.63 18.02
N MET A 88 13.91 6.88 17.19
CA MET A 88 13.76 6.93 15.72
C MET A 88 13.21 5.61 15.15
N MET A 89 13.76 4.48 15.60
CA MET A 89 13.30 3.16 15.18
C MET A 89 11.88 2.88 15.66
N PHE A 90 11.57 3.26 16.90
CA PHE A 90 10.26 3.06 17.49
C PHE A 90 9.19 3.88 16.77
N VAL A 91 9.43 5.17 16.53
CA VAL A 91 8.51 6.06 15.79
C VAL A 91 8.25 5.51 14.39
N ALA A 92 9.29 5.16 13.65
CA ALA A 92 9.14 4.64 12.29
C ALA A 92 8.43 3.27 12.25
N SER A 93 8.76 2.35 13.17
CA SER A 93 8.08 1.04 13.29
C SER A 93 6.61 1.20 13.67
N PHE A 94 6.34 2.03 14.68
CA PHE A 94 5.02 2.16 15.27
C PHE A 94 4.06 2.90 14.34
N LEU A 95 4.51 3.98 13.71
CA LEU A 95 3.73 4.73 12.73
C LEU A 95 3.35 3.85 11.54
N THR A 96 4.30 3.06 11.04
CA THR A 96 4.07 2.13 9.93
C THR A 96 3.17 0.96 10.32
N PHE A 97 3.27 0.45 11.54
CA PHE A 97 2.36 -0.59 12.05
C PHE A 97 0.93 -0.08 12.18
N MET A 98 0.76 1.13 12.72
CA MET A 98 -0.55 1.78 12.81
C MET A 98 -1.16 2.11 11.44
N ALA A 99 -0.38 2.07 10.36
CA ALA A 99 -0.91 2.28 9.02
C ALA A 99 -1.84 1.16 8.55
N ILE A 100 -1.72 -0.03 9.13
CA ILE A 100 -2.55 -1.21 8.80
C ILE A 100 -3.99 -1.06 9.28
N VAL A 101 -4.24 -0.24 10.31
CA VAL A 101 -5.61 0.09 10.75
C VAL A 101 -6.43 0.71 9.61
N GLY A 102 -5.75 1.30 8.61
CA GLY A 102 -6.30 1.80 7.34
C GLY A 102 -6.88 0.73 6.39
N PHE A 103 -6.60 -0.54 6.63
CA PHE A 103 -6.88 -1.64 5.70
C PHE A 103 -8.38 -1.85 5.36
N PRO A 104 -9.33 -1.84 6.33
CA PRO A 104 -10.74 -2.05 6.04
C PRO A 104 -11.32 -1.08 4.99
N SER A 105 -10.92 0.20 5.03
CA SER A 105 -11.38 1.19 4.05
C SER A 105 -10.96 0.83 2.62
N PHE A 106 -9.71 0.38 2.44
CA PHE A 106 -9.23 -0.06 1.12
C PHE A 106 -9.99 -1.28 0.61
N VAL A 107 -10.36 -2.22 1.48
CA VAL A 107 -11.15 -3.39 1.09
C VAL A 107 -12.56 -2.97 0.65
N GLU A 108 -13.16 -1.99 1.31
CA GLU A 108 -14.46 -1.46 0.91
C GLU A 108 -14.39 -0.78 -0.47
N GLU A 109 -13.38 0.06 -0.70
CA GLU A 109 -13.16 0.69 -2.01
C GLU A 109 -12.89 -0.34 -3.10
N MET A 110 -12.13 -1.40 -2.80
CA MET A 110 -11.87 -2.49 -3.74
C MET A 110 -13.16 -3.23 -4.12
N LYS A 111 -14.09 -3.44 -3.16
CA LYS A 111 -15.40 -4.07 -3.45
C LYS A 111 -16.25 -3.21 -4.37
N VAL A 112 -16.22 -1.89 -4.21
CA VAL A 112 -16.92 -0.95 -5.10
C VAL A 112 -16.29 -0.97 -6.48
N PHE A 113 -14.95 -0.94 -6.54
CA PHE A 113 -14.18 -1.04 -7.77
C PHE A 113 -14.55 -2.30 -8.59
N GLU A 114 -14.58 -3.47 -7.95
CA GLU A 114 -14.93 -4.72 -8.63
C GLU A 114 -16.31 -4.67 -9.28
N ARG A 115 -17.31 -4.07 -8.62
CA ARG A 115 -18.67 -3.92 -9.19
C ARG A 115 -18.70 -2.95 -10.37
N GLU A 116 -18.04 -1.80 -10.25
CA GLU A 116 -18.01 -0.78 -11.31
C GLU A 116 -17.24 -1.26 -12.55
N ARG A 117 -16.21 -2.07 -12.32
CA ARG A 117 -15.40 -2.73 -13.34
C ARG A 117 -16.18 -3.80 -14.10
N LEU A 118 -17.00 -4.62 -13.43
CA LEU A 118 -17.89 -5.58 -14.08
C LEU A 118 -18.90 -4.90 -15.03
N ASN A 119 -19.29 -3.66 -14.70
CA ASN A 119 -20.14 -2.82 -15.55
C ASN A 119 -19.37 -2.06 -16.64
N GLY A 120 -18.04 -2.23 -16.75
CA GLY A 120 -17.22 -1.67 -17.82
C GLY A 120 -16.88 -0.17 -17.69
N HIS A 121 -17.03 0.44 -16.51
CA HIS A 121 -16.87 1.89 -16.35
C HIS A 121 -15.42 2.40 -16.50
N TYR A 122 -14.43 1.70 -15.96
CA TYR A 122 -13.01 2.09 -16.02
C TYR A 122 -12.08 0.89 -15.78
N GLY A 123 -10.79 1.06 -16.10
CA GLY A 123 -9.76 0.02 -15.94
C GLY A 123 -9.03 0.05 -14.59
N VAL A 124 -8.21 -0.97 -14.33
CA VAL A 124 -7.38 -1.12 -13.11
C VAL A 124 -6.35 0.00 -12.95
N THR A 125 -5.75 0.45 -14.07
CA THR A 125 -4.70 1.48 -14.05
C THR A 125 -5.19 2.86 -13.61
N PRO A 126 -6.28 3.44 -14.18
CA PRO A 126 -6.80 4.73 -13.70
C PRO A 126 -7.32 4.66 -12.26
N PHE A 127 -7.81 3.49 -11.80
CA PHE A 127 -8.16 3.26 -10.40
C PHE A 127 -6.93 3.37 -9.47
N GLY A 128 -5.87 2.61 -9.76
CA GLY A 128 -4.67 2.60 -8.92
C GLY A 128 -3.99 3.97 -8.83
N ILE A 129 -3.88 4.68 -9.94
CA ILE A 129 -3.33 6.05 -9.96
C ILE A 129 -4.29 7.02 -9.25
N GLY A 130 -5.58 6.90 -9.53
CA GLY A 130 -6.61 7.77 -8.96
C GLY A 130 -6.64 7.70 -7.44
N ASN A 131 -6.57 6.47 -6.89
CA ASN A 131 -6.50 6.18 -5.47
C ASN A 131 -5.20 6.67 -4.83
N THR A 132 -4.07 6.47 -5.52
CA THR A 132 -2.77 6.96 -5.01
C THR A 132 -2.80 8.48 -4.86
N LEU A 133 -3.29 9.20 -5.88
CA LEU A 133 -3.33 10.66 -5.87
C LEU A 133 -4.32 11.23 -4.85
N SER A 134 -5.47 10.59 -4.64
CA SER A 134 -6.44 11.01 -3.63
C SER A 134 -5.94 10.78 -2.21
N ALA A 135 -5.11 9.75 -2.00
CA ALA A 135 -4.59 9.41 -0.68
C ALA A 135 -3.43 10.30 -0.21
N LEU A 136 -2.59 10.80 -1.13
CA LEU A 136 -1.43 11.66 -0.84
C LEU A 136 -1.69 12.79 0.17
N PRO A 137 -2.72 13.66 0.01
CA PRO A 137 -2.94 14.78 0.94
C PRO A 137 -3.24 14.31 2.37
N PHE A 138 -3.99 13.21 2.52
CA PHE A 138 -4.29 12.65 3.83
C PHE A 138 -3.04 12.01 4.46
N LEU A 139 -2.28 11.23 3.69
CA LEU A 139 -1.03 10.65 4.17
C LEU A 139 -0.02 11.74 4.56
N ALA A 140 0.01 12.86 3.85
CA ALA A 140 0.86 13.99 4.18
C ALA A 140 0.49 14.62 5.53
N LEU A 141 -0.81 14.76 5.82
CA LEU A 141 -1.29 15.25 7.13
C LEU A 141 -0.96 14.30 8.27
N VAL A 142 -1.17 12.99 8.04
CA VAL A 142 -0.90 11.93 9.04
C VAL A 142 0.59 11.69 9.24
N ALA A 143 1.45 12.03 8.27
CA ALA A 143 2.89 12.10 8.51
C ALA A 143 3.24 13.38 9.28
N LEU A 144 2.91 14.55 8.73
CA LEU A 144 3.42 15.83 9.20
C LEU A 144 3.07 16.15 10.67
N ILE A 145 1.83 15.91 11.11
CA ILE A 145 1.39 16.32 12.45
C ILE A 145 1.98 15.41 13.54
N PRO A 146 1.80 14.06 13.49
CA PRO A 146 2.50 13.11 14.36
C PRO A 146 4.02 13.27 14.39
N ASP A 147 4.63 13.46 13.22
CA ASP A 147 6.08 13.58 13.10
C ASP A 147 6.59 14.87 13.74
N ALA A 148 5.86 15.99 13.61
CA ALA A 148 6.19 17.22 14.31
C ALA A 148 6.18 17.03 15.83
N ILE A 149 5.18 16.34 16.37
CA ILE A 149 5.08 16.08 17.82
C ILE A 149 6.26 15.20 18.27
N THR A 150 6.50 14.08 17.59
CA THR A 150 7.56 13.14 17.96
C THR A 150 8.98 13.67 17.72
N TYR A 151 9.15 14.65 16.84
CA TYR A 151 10.45 15.28 16.58
C TYR A 151 10.77 16.40 17.57
N PHE A 152 9.81 17.31 17.80
CA PHE A 152 10.05 18.49 18.65
C PHE A 152 9.94 18.19 20.15
N LEU A 153 9.08 17.25 20.58
CA LEU A 153 8.84 16.99 22.00
C LEU A 153 10.05 16.36 22.73
N PRO A 154 10.81 15.42 22.11
CA PRO A 154 12.06 14.91 22.70
C PRO A 154 13.26 15.85 22.54
N GLY A 155 13.13 16.94 21.77
CA GLY A 155 14.18 17.95 21.59
C GLY A 155 15.27 17.55 20.59
N LEU A 156 14.92 16.92 19.47
CA LEU A 156 15.88 16.61 18.39
C LEU A 156 16.43 17.87 17.72
N HIS A 157 17.34 17.72 16.76
CA HIS A 157 17.98 18.84 16.05
C HIS A 157 16.98 19.86 15.51
N HIS A 158 17.04 21.09 16.02
CA HIS A 158 16.08 22.16 15.68
C HIS A 158 16.22 22.72 14.26
N ARG A 159 17.12 22.18 13.44
CA ARG A 159 17.34 22.66 12.07
C ARG A 159 16.28 22.08 11.13
N TYR A 160 15.51 22.99 10.52
CA TYR A 160 14.37 22.69 9.63
C TYR A 160 14.67 21.63 8.55
N GLN A 161 15.88 21.60 8.01
CA GLN A 161 16.28 20.61 7.00
C GLN A 161 16.24 19.17 7.51
N HIS A 162 16.57 18.92 8.78
CA HIS A 162 16.51 17.59 9.37
C HIS A 162 15.07 17.16 9.64
N PHE A 163 14.25 18.09 10.13
CA PHE A 163 12.81 17.86 10.32
C PHE A 163 12.12 17.53 9.00
N LEU A 164 12.34 18.32 7.93
CA LEU A 164 11.74 18.06 6.63
C LEU A 164 12.14 16.67 6.09
N PHE A 165 13.43 16.32 6.21
CA PHE A 165 13.92 15.02 5.77
C PHE A 165 13.31 13.86 6.57
N PHE A 166 13.14 14.05 7.89
CA PHE A 166 12.46 13.10 8.77
C PHE A 166 11.02 12.83 8.32
N VAL A 167 10.24 13.90 8.10
CA VAL A 167 8.84 13.81 7.62
C VAL A 167 8.78 13.14 6.25
N ILE A 168 9.67 13.47 5.32
CA ILE A 168 9.65 12.89 3.97
C ILE A 168 9.96 11.38 4.01
N ILE A 169 10.89 10.93 4.87
CA ILE A 169 11.16 9.49 5.03
C ILE A 169 9.93 8.77 5.58
N LEU A 170 9.33 9.29 6.65
CA LEU A 170 8.16 8.65 7.27
C LEU A 170 6.95 8.66 6.35
N PHE A 171 6.76 9.73 5.58
CA PHE A 171 5.78 9.79 4.51
C PHE A 171 6.01 8.70 3.45
N ALA A 172 7.25 8.49 2.99
CA ALA A 172 7.58 7.42 2.06
C ALA A 172 7.30 6.02 2.65
N CYS A 173 7.59 5.83 3.94
CA CYS A 173 7.25 4.60 4.67
C CYS A 173 5.73 4.37 4.74
N MET A 174 4.94 5.40 5.01
CA MET A 174 3.47 5.33 5.02
C MET A 174 2.92 4.95 3.64
N MET A 175 3.46 5.57 2.59
CA MET A 175 3.13 5.22 1.19
C MET A 175 3.46 3.77 0.86
N LEU A 176 4.57 3.23 1.39
CA LEU A 176 4.97 1.84 1.20
C LEU A 176 4.02 0.87 1.90
N VAL A 177 3.66 1.13 3.16
CA VAL A 177 2.70 0.27 3.89
C VAL A 177 1.34 0.31 3.21
N GLU A 178 0.87 1.47 2.79
CA GLU A 178 -0.39 1.58 2.05
C GLU A 178 -0.34 0.74 0.76
N SER A 179 0.76 0.82 0.01
CA SER A 179 1.00 0.02 -1.20
C SER A 179 0.98 -1.48 -0.91
N LEU A 180 1.65 -1.91 0.16
CA LEU A 180 1.64 -3.29 0.63
C LEU A 180 0.23 -3.75 1.00
N MET A 181 -0.52 -2.93 1.73
CA MET A 181 -1.88 -3.23 2.17
C MET A 181 -2.84 -3.36 0.99
N MET A 182 -2.71 -2.56 -0.06
CA MET A 182 -3.50 -2.74 -1.28
C MET A 182 -3.18 -4.04 -2.02
N ILE A 183 -1.90 -4.47 -2.03
CA ILE A 183 -1.53 -5.78 -2.59
C ILE A 183 -2.23 -6.88 -1.79
N VAL A 184 -2.17 -6.84 -0.45
CA VAL A 184 -2.84 -7.81 0.41
C VAL A 184 -4.35 -7.80 0.18
N ALA A 185 -4.97 -6.62 0.09
CA ALA A 185 -6.41 -6.46 -0.16
C ALA A 185 -6.86 -7.07 -1.51
N SER A 186 -5.99 -7.10 -2.51
CA SER A 186 -6.30 -7.70 -3.82
C SER A 186 -6.28 -9.23 -3.85
N VAL A 187 -5.59 -9.86 -2.90
CA VAL A 187 -5.42 -11.33 -2.84
C VAL A 187 -6.38 -11.94 -1.82
N VAL A 188 -6.64 -11.22 -0.74
CA VAL A 188 -7.37 -11.77 0.41
C VAL A 188 -8.89 -11.58 0.24
N PRO A 189 -9.71 -12.63 0.45
CA PRO A 189 -11.16 -12.53 0.29
C PRO A 189 -11.88 -11.82 1.45
N ASN A 190 -11.29 -11.80 2.65
CA ASN A 190 -11.93 -11.35 3.89
C ASN A 190 -11.09 -10.30 4.62
N ILE A 191 -11.75 -9.26 5.17
CA ILE A 191 -11.07 -8.16 5.88
C ILE A 191 -10.21 -8.68 7.04
N LEU A 192 -10.74 -9.59 7.86
CA LEU A 192 -10.04 -10.13 9.02
C LEU A 192 -8.75 -10.87 8.63
N MET A 193 -8.81 -11.71 7.60
CA MET A 193 -7.65 -12.42 7.08
C MET A 193 -6.61 -11.44 6.53
N GLY A 194 -7.06 -10.33 5.94
CA GLY A 194 -6.18 -9.32 5.37
C GLY A 194 -5.42 -8.54 6.44
N ILE A 195 -6.07 -8.22 7.56
CA ILE A 195 -5.43 -7.63 8.73
C ILE A 195 -4.38 -8.60 9.29
N ILE A 196 -4.74 -9.87 9.51
CA ILE A 196 -3.80 -10.88 10.05
C ILE A 196 -2.56 -11.05 9.15
N VAL A 197 -2.76 -11.15 7.83
CA VAL A 197 -1.66 -11.28 6.87
C VAL A 197 -0.84 -10.01 6.79
N GLY A 198 -1.49 -8.83 6.76
CA GLY A 198 -0.83 -7.54 6.73
C GLY A 198 0.05 -7.31 7.95
N ASP A 199 -0.50 -7.54 9.14
CA ASP A 199 0.22 -7.43 10.43
C ASP A 199 1.37 -8.44 10.49
N GLY A 200 1.16 -9.67 10.02
CA GLY A 200 2.20 -10.69 9.97
C GLY A 200 3.38 -10.29 9.07
N ILE A 201 3.10 -9.79 7.87
CA ILE A 201 4.14 -9.31 6.94
C ILE A 201 4.87 -8.10 7.56
N GLN A 202 4.14 -7.12 8.07
CA GLN A 202 4.72 -5.93 8.68
C GLN A 202 5.57 -6.26 9.91
N GLY A 203 5.09 -7.16 10.77
CA GLY A 203 5.82 -7.63 11.94
C GLY A 203 7.13 -8.29 11.55
N ILE A 204 7.12 -9.17 10.54
CA ILE A 204 8.35 -9.79 10.01
C ILE A 204 9.29 -8.72 9.43
N MET A 205 8.78 -7.74 8.69
CA MET A 205 9.61 -6.65 8.15
C MET A 205 10.30 -5.84 9.26
N ILE A 206 9.59 -5.48 10.32
CA ILE A 206 10.15 -4.76 11.48
C ILE A 206 11.15 -5.64 12.24
N LEU A 207 10.95 -6.95 12.33
CA LEU A 207 11.91 -7.85 12.98
C LEU A 207 13.23 -7.98 12.21
N VAL A 208 13.16 -8.03 10.88
CA VAL A 208 14.33 -8.28 10.01
C VAL A 208 15.11 -7.01 9.68
N CYS A 209 14.53 -5.82 9.88
CA CYS A 209 15.14 -4.53 9.47
C CYS A 209 16.45 -4.14 10.20
N GLY A 210 16.90 -4.92 11.19
CA GLY A 210 18.14 -4.67 11.91
C GLY A 210 17.99 -3.88 13.22
N PHE A 211 16.76 -3.72 13.73
CA PHE A 211 16.51 -3.11 15.04
C PHE A 211 16.94 -4.00 16.19
N PHE A 212 16.37 -5.21 16.27
CA PHE A 212 16.58 -6.15 17.39
C PHE A 212 17.93 -6.86 17.34
N ARG A 213 18.47 -7.08 16.14
CA ARG A 213 19.75 -7.76 15.94
C ARG A 213 20.49 -7.14 14.77
N LEU A 214 21.82 -7.06 14.88
CA LEU A 214 22.63 -6.52 13.80
C LEU A 214 22.58 -7.43 12.55
N PRO A 215 22.67 -6.85 11.34
CA PRO A 215 22.68 -7.58 10.06
C PRO A 215 23.72 -8.72 9.99
N THR A 216 24.82 -8.59 10.73
CA THR A 216 25.91 -9.56 10.78
C THR A 216 25.49 -10.87 11.47
N ASP A 217 24.61 -10.79 12.47
CA ASP A 217 24.20 -11.89 13.35
C ASP A 217 22.85 -12.52 12.96
N LEU A 218 22.25 -12.07 11.86
CA LEU A 218 21.02 -12.65 11.34
C LEU A 218 21.29 -14.03 10.70
N PRO A 219 20.38 -15.01 10.93
CA PRO A 219 20.52 -16.35 10.34
C PRO A 219 20.57 -16.28 8.82
N LYS A 220 21.65 -16.86 8.27
CA LYS A 220 22.15 -16.57 6.92
C LYS A 220 21.25 -17.01 5.75
N PRO A 221 20.59 -18.17 5.71
CA PRO A 221 20.02 -18.65 4.45
C PRO A 221 18.72 -17.94 4.04
N LEU A 222 17.85 -17.58 4.99
CA LEU A 222 16.55 -16.98 4.69
C LEU A 222 16.43 -15.52 5.14
N LEU A 223 16.89 -15.15 6.32
CA LEU A 223 16.63 -13.79 6.82
C LEU A 223 17.62 -12.75 6.28
N LYS A 224 18.88 -13.14 6.03
CA LYS A 224 19.95 -12.21 5.67
C LYS A 224 19.98 -11.81 4.19
N TYR A 225 19.81 -12.74 3.25
CA TYR A 225 20.02 -12.45 1.82
C TYR A 225 18.77 -11.93 1.08
N PRO A 226 17.56 -12.52 1.24
CA PRO A 226 16.36 -11.97 0.61
C PRO A 226 15.63 -10.94 1.49
N PHE A 227 15.28 -11.28 2.74
CA PHE A 227 14.39 -10.40 3.53
C PHE A 227 15.05 -9.09 3.95
N TYR A 228 16.29 -9.11 4.45
CA TYR A 228 16.97 -7.88 4.87
C TYR A 228 17.09 -6.81 3.76
N HIS A 229 17.30 -7.22 2.50
CA HIS A 229 17.45 -6.29 1.38
C HIS A 229 16.11 -5.79 0.82
N ILE A 230 15.03 -6.57 0.97
CA ILE A 230 13.68 -6.22 0.51
C ILE A 230 12.95 -5.31 1.51
N VAL A 231 13.27 -5.43 2.79
CA VAL A 231 12.62 -4.67 3.85
C VAL A 231 12.93 -3.17 3.74
N PHE A 232 11.88 -2.36 3.54
CA PHE A 232 12.04 -0.93 3.39
C PHE A 232 12.45 -0.21 4.69
N HIS A 233 12.07 -0.75 5.86
CA HIS A 233 12.47 -0.20 7.16
C HIS A 233 13.99 -0.09 7.31
N LYS A 234 14.76 -0.97 6.67
CA LYS A 234 16.22 -0.89 6.65
C LYS A 234 16.68 0.47 6.11
N TYR A 235 16.23 0.82 4.90
CA TYR A 235 16.61 2.06 4.22
C TYR A 235 16.04 3.29 4.93
N ALA A 236 14.84 3.17 5.50
CA ALA A 236 14.26 4.20 6.35
C ALA A 236 15.15 4.50 7.55
N TYR A 237 15.58 3.48 8.30
CA TYR A 237 16.40 3.67 9.49
C TYR A 237 17.79 4.19 9.15
N GLN A 238 18.40 3.65 8.09
CA GLN A 238 19.67 4.16 7.59
C GLN A 238 19.57 5.66 7.22
N GLY A 239 18.50 6.06 6.54
CA GLY A 239 18.24 7.46 6.21
C GLY A 239 18.03 8.33 7.46
N LEU A 240 17.19 7.89 8.41
CA LEU A 240 16.93 8.60 9.67
C LEU A 240 18.21 8.80 10.49
N PHE A 241 19.03 7.76 10.61
CA PHE A 241 20.29 7.85 11.35
C PHE A 241 21.33 8.71 10.66
N LYS A 242 21.48 8.58 9.33
CA LYS A 242 22.35 9.49 8.59
C LYS A 242 21.87 10.94 8.72
N ASN A 243 20.56 11.18 8.81
CA ASN A 243 20.04 12.52 9.00
C ASN A 243 20.38 13.12 10.36
N GLU A 244 20.34 12.32 11.43
CA GLU A 244 20.55 12.80 12.79
C GLU A 244 22.03 12.81 13.18
N PHE A 245 22.79 11.77 12.83
CA PHE A 245 24.17 11.60 13.29
C PHE A 245 25.23 12.18 12.35
N LEU A 246 24.94 12.42 11.06
CA LEU A 246 25.93 13.06 10.17
C LEU A 246 26.11 14.52 10.56
N GLY A 247 27.34 14.87 10.96
CA GLY A 247 27.71 16.20 11.41
C GLY A 247 27.61 16.42 12.92
N LEU A 248 27.29 15.38 13.70
CA LEU A 248 27.40 15.40 15.15
C LEU A 248 28.74 14.85 15.63
N THR A 249 29.26 15.49 16.66
CA THR A 249 30.38 14.99 17.46
C THR A 249 29.86 14.72 18.86
N SER A 250 29.80 13.45 19.26
CA SER A 250 29.33 13.06 20.59
C SER A 250 30.52 12.82 21.53
N PRO A 251 30.39 13.10 22.83
CA PRO A 251 31.38 12.67 23.82
C PRO A 251 31.52 11.14 23.75
N ASN A 252 32.75 10.66 23.67
CA ASN A 252 32.99 9.22 23.61
C ASN A 252 32.88 8.62 25.02
N ALA A 253 31.97 7.66 25.21
CA ALA A 253 31.86 6.92 26.48
C ALA A 253 33.12 6.10 26.79
N GLU A 254 33.93 5.76 25.77
CA GLU A 254 35.20 5.05 25.93
C GLU A 254 36.42 5.96 26.10
N ALA A 255 36.21 7.28 26.29
CA ALA A 255 37.28 8.24 26.56
C ALA A 255 38.15 7.85 27.79
N GLY A 256 37.58 7.07 28.72
CA GLY A 256 38.30 6.53 29.90
C GLY A 256 39.21 5.32 29.61
N ASN A 257 39.04 4.63 28.48
CA ASN A 257 39.78 3.41 28.12
C ASN A 257 40.89 3.66 27.06
N GLY A 258 41.31 4.91 26.88
CA GLY A 258 42.34 5.29 25.90
C GLY A 258 41.82 5.60 24.48
N GLY A 259 40.50 5.70 24.31
CA GLY A 259 39.87 6.16 23.06
C GLY A 259 39.84 7.69 22.94
N SER A 260 39.68 8.22 21.72
CA SER A 260 39.49 9.66 21.48
C SER A 260 38.34 10.22 22.34
N PRO A 261 38.46 11.42 22.93
CA PRO A 261 37.45 11.99 23.82
C PRO A 261 36.12 12.33 23.12
N THR A 262 36.14 12.40 21.80
CA THR A 262 34.99 12.68 20.95
C THR A 262 34.92 11.64 19.84
N ILE A 263 33.74 11.08 19.61
CA ILE A 263 33.48 10.13 18.52
C ILE A 263 32.58 10.81 17.50
N THR A 264 32.97 10.73 16.23
CA THR A 264 32.18 11.33 15.15
C THR A 264 30.97 10.44 14.87
N GLY A 265 29.80 11.02 14.58
CA GLY A 265 28.60 10.24 14.26
C GLY A 265 28.81 9.23 13.11
N GLU A 266 29.73 9.52 12.18
CA GLU A 266 30.16 8.60 11.12
C GLU A 266 30.88 7.34 11.64
N GLU A 267 31.70 7.47 12.69
CA GLU A 267 32.36 6.36 13.35
C GLU A 267 31.36 5.53 14.15
N ILE A 268 30.38 6.15 14.81
CA ILE A 268 29.27 5.44 15.47
C ILE A 268 28.47 4.62 14.44
N LEU A 269 28.12 5.24 13.30
CA LEU A 269 27.39 4.58 12.20
C LEU A 269 28.17 3.39 11.61
N LYS A 270 29.50 3.50 11.47
CA LYS A 270 30.37 2.45 10.89
C LYS A 270 30.74 1.37 11.90
N GLN A 271 31.27 1.74 13.07
CA GLN A 271 31.81 0.81 14.06
C GLN A 271 30.71 0.16 14.90
N THR A 272 29.72 0.93 15.35
CA THR A 272 28.68 0.39 16.25
C THR A 272 27.55 -0.27 15.47
N TRP A 273 27.22 0.24 14.29
CA TRP A 273 25.99 -0.18 13.58
C TRP A 273 26.23 -0.83 12.21
N HIS A 274 27.48 -0.94 11.76
CA HIS A 274 27.88 -1.57 10.49
C HIS A 274 27.07 -1.09 9.27
N PHE A 275 26.65 0.17 9.26
CA PHE A 275 25.90 0.71 8.14
C PHE A 275 26.84 1.12 7.00
N GLU A 276 26.41 0.85 5.76
CA GLU A 276 27.06 1.38 4.55
C GLU A 276 26.90 2.89 4.50
N THR A 277 27.96 3.57 4.91
CA THR A 277 28.14 5.03 4.85
C THR A 277 28.78 5.47 3.53
N ALA A 278 29.00 4.53 2.59
CA ALA A 278 29.60 4.81 1.29
C ALA A 278 28.76 5.77 0.41
N TYR A 279 27.46 5.93 0.71
CA TYR A 279 26.55 6.78 -0.05
C TYR A 279 25.68 7.68 0.83
N SER A 280 25.26 8.82 0.25
CA SER A 280 24.53 9.91 0.91
C SER A 280 23.12 9.51 1.37
N LYS A 281 22.59 10.21 2.38
CA LYS A 281 21.22 10.03 2.90
C LYS A 281 20.12 10.19 1.83
N TRP A 282 20.38 10.96 0.78
CA TRP A 282 19.45 11.14 -0.33
C TRP A 282 19.28 9.90 -1.20
N VAL A 283 20.28 9.01 -1.24
CA VAL A 283 20.20 7.74 -1.96
C VAL A 283 19.24 6.78 -1.25
N ASP A 284 19.28 6.72 0.09
CA ASP A 284 18.30 5.97 0.88
C ASP A 284 16.87 6.44 0.59
N LEU A 285 16.68 7.76 0.54
CA LEU A 285 15.39 8.33 0.20
C LEU A 285 14.94 8.00 -1.23
N ALA A 286 15.85 8.06 -2.20
CA ALA A 286 15.55 7.68 -3.58
C ALA A 286 15.18 6.20 -3.70
N ILE A 287 15.85 5.31 -2.95
CA ILE A 287 15.52 3.88 -2.87
C ILE A 287 14.11 3.68 -2.32
N LEU A 288 13.74 4.39 -1.25
CA LEU A 288 12.38 4.31 -0.68
C LEU A 288 11.31 4.71 -1.70
N PHE A 289 11.48 5.83 -2.41
CA PHE A 289 10.53 6.23 -3.46
C PHE A 289 10.51 5.26 -4.64
N ALA A 290 11.65 4.71 -5.03
CA ALA A 290 11.71 3.66 -6.05
C ALA A 290 10.93 2.41 -5.60
N MET A 291 11.03 2.03 -4.32
CA MET A 291 10.23 0.95 -3.74
C MET A 291 8.73 1.27 -3.74
N VAL A 292 8.32 2.53 -3.51
CA VAL A 292 6.90 2.94 -3.60
C VAL A 292 6.38 2.67 -5.01
N VAL A 293 7.10 3.12 -6.02
CA VAL A 293 6.73 2.89 -7.43
C VAL A 293 6.69 1.39 -7.73
N PHE A 294 7.68 0.63 -7.27
CA PHE A 294 7.73 -0.82 -7.45
C PHE A 294 6.52 -1.52 -6.82
N TYR A 295 6.14 -1.21 -5.58
CA TYR A 295 4.96 -1.79 -4.93
C TYR A 295 3.65 -1.39 -5.62
N ARG A 296 3.54 -0.16 -6.13
CA ARG A 296 2.37 0.27 -6.91
C ARG A 296 2.27 -0.47 -8.25
N VAL A 297 3.39 -0.69 -8.93
CA VAL A 297 3.43 -1.51 -10.15
C VAL A 297 3.09 -2.97 -9.85
N LEU A 298 3.63 -3.52 -8.77
CA LEU A 298 3.33 -4.87 -8.31
C LEU A 298 1.83 -5.03 -8.00
N PHE A 299 1.23 -4.07 -7.31
CA PHE A 299 -0.22 -4.01 -7.09
C PHE A 299 -1.01 -4.07 -8.41
N LEU A 300 -0.63 -3.27 -9.41
CA LEU A 300 -1.30 -3.29 -10.71
C LEU A 300 -1.16 -4.64 -11.43
N ILE A 301 -0.01 -5.30 -11.31
CA ILE A 301 0.25 -6.63 -11.87
C ILE A 301 -0.61 -7.69 -11.15
N VAL A 302 -0.63 -7.67 -9.82
CA VAL A 302 -1.41 -8.61 -9.01
C VAL A 302 -2.89 -8.44 -9.32
N MET A 303 -3.41 -7.21 -9.33
CA MET A 303 -4.80 -6.93 -9.70
C MET A 303 -5.18 -7.46 -11.09
N LYS A 304 -4.34 -7.19 -12.11
CA LYS A 304 -4.57 -7.73 -13.47
C LYS A 304 -4.51 -9.26 -13.52
N THR A 305 -3.71 -9.89 -12.66
CA THR A 305 -3.57 -11.35 -12.60
C THR A 305 -4.78 -11.97 -11.90
N THR A 306 -5.21 -11.41 -10.78
CA THR A 306 -6.42 -11.81 -10.05
C THR A 306 -7.66 -11.71 -10.94
N GLU A 307 -7.78 -10.67 -11.78
CA GLU A 307 -8.85 -10.58 -12.79
C GLU A 307 -8.84 -11.78 -13.75
N LYS A 308 -7.67 -12.13 -14.31
CA LYS A 308 -7.56 -13.27 -15.24
C LYS A 308 -7.89 -14.59 -14.55
N VAL A 309 -7.42 -14.80 -13.33
CA VAL A 309 -7.68 -16.01 -12.56
C VAL A 309 -9.17 -16.15 -12.24
N LYS A 310 -9.84 -15.07 -11.79
CA LYS A 310 -11.30 -15.08 -11.55
C LYS A 310 -12.06 -15.46 -12.82
N LEU A 311 -11.69 -14.91 -13.98
CA LEU A 311 -12.32 -15.25 -15.26
C LEU A 311 -12.09 -16.70 -15.69
N VAL A 312 -10.88 -17.24 -15.48
CA VAL A 312 -10.58 -18.64 -15.76
C VAL A 312 -11.34 -19.57 -14.83
N MET A 313 -11.42 -19.24 -13.54
CA MET A 313 -12.17 -20.02 -12.54
C MET A 313 -13.66 -20.07 -12.89
N VAL A 314 -14.26 -18.94 -13.28
CA VAL A 314 -15.67 -18.89 -13.72
C VAL A 314 -15.87 -19.72 -14.99
N LYS A 315 -14.98 -19.63 -15.98
CA LYS A 315 -15.03 -20.47 -17.19
C LYS A 315 -14.95 -21.95 -16.84
N PHE A 316 -14.04 -22.34 -15.95
CA PHE A 316 -13.88 -23.72 -15.50
C PHE A 316 -15.13 -24.22 -14.77
N MET A 317 -15.64 -23.46 -13.79
CA MET A 317 -16.88 -23.81 -13.08
C MET A 317 -18.09 -23.93 -14.03
N SER A 318 -18.18 -23.06 -15.05
CA SER A 318 -19.22 -23.14 -16.06
C SER A 318 -19.08 -24.38 -16.97
N ALA A 319 -17.85 -24.79 -17.27
CA ALA A 319 -17.57 -26.01 -18.03
C ALA A 319 -17.94 -27.27 -17.23
N THR A 320 -17.54 -27.34 -15.95
CA THR A 320 -17.89 -28.45 -15.05
C THR A 320 -19.41 -28.54 -14.82
N ARG A 321 -20.11 -27.39 -14.74
CA ARG A 321 -21.59 -27.36 -14.65
C ARG A 321 -22.24 -27.88 -15.92
N LYS A 322 -21.74 -27.49 -17.10
CA LYS A 322 -22.26 -27.94 -18.41
C LYS A 322 -22.07 -29.44 -18.62
N GLU A 323 -20.93 -29.98 -18.18
CA GLU A 323 -20.64 -31.43 -18.21
C GLU A 323 -21.59 -32.20 -17.27
N ARG A 324 -21.80 -31.72 -16.05
CA ARG A 324 -22.76 -32.33 -15.10
C ARG A 324 -24.19 -32.32 -15.66
N THR A 325 -24.63 -31.25 -16.33
CA THR A 325 -25.96 -31.18 -16.97
C THR A 325 -26.07 -32.11 -18.17
N GLN A 326 -25.02 -32.27 -18.99
CA GLN A 326 -25.03 -33.25 -20.09
C GLN A 326 -25.13 -34.69 -19.58
N VAL A 327 -24.45 -35.03 -18.48
CA VAL A 327 -24.51 -36.37 -17.87
C VAL A 327 -25.88 -36.66 -17.25
N THR A 328 -26.62 -35.64 -16.76
CA THR A 328 -27.99 -35.85 -16.23
C THR A 328 -29.07 -35.91 -17.31
N VAL A 329 -28.83 -35.31 -18.49
CA VAL A 329 -29.80 -35.26 -19.59
C VAL A 329 -29.68 -36.45 -20.55
N ASN A 330 -28.63 -37.27 -20.46
CA ASN A 330 -28.44 -38.38 -21.39
C ASN A 330 -28.08 -39.73 -20.74
N PRO A 331 -29.08 -40.59 -20.51
CA PRO A 331 -28.91 -42.04 -20.62
C PRO A 331 -29.33 -42.59 -21.99
N SER A 332 -30.14 -41.86 -22.78
CA SER A 332 -30.65 -42.34 -24.08
C SER A 332 -31.49 -41.31 -24.85
N ALA A 333 -30.88 -40.37 -25.57
CA ALA A 333 -31.56 -39.63 -26.64
C ALA A 333 -30.60 -39.14 -27.74
N THR A 334 -30.98 -39.44 -28.99
CA THR A 334 -30.35 -39.09 -30.27
C THR A 334 -30.40 -37.57 -30.53
N PRO A 335 -29.40 -36.94 -31.19
CA PRO A 335 -29.35 -35.49 -31.32
C PRO A 335 -30.19 -35.01 -32.52
N SER A 336 -31.16 -34.13 -32.28
CA SER A 336 -31.77 -33.30 -33.33
C SER A 336 -31.17 -31.88 -33.27
N ALA A 337 -30.67 -31.43 -34.41
CA ALA A 337 -30.02 -30.14 -34.57
C ALA A 337 -31.05 -28.99 -34.63
N THR A 338 -30.93 -28.02 -33.72
CA THR A 338 -31.37 -26.63 -33.97
C THR A 338 -30.46 -25.66 -33.19
N PRO A 339 -30.04 -24.53 -33.79
CA PRO A 339 -29.20 -23.55 -33.10
C PRO A 339 -30.07 -22.55 -32.34
N TYR A 340 -29.99 -22.55 -31.00
CA TYR A 340 -30.62 -21.52 -30.17
C TYR A 340 -29.61 -20.44 -29.78
N CYS A 341 -29.92 -19.21 -30.16
CA CYS A 341 -29.23 -17.99 -29.78
C CYS A 341 -29.40 -17.78 -28.26
N ALA A 342 -28.30 -17.54 -27.55
CA ALA A 342 -28.30 -17.42 -26.09
C ALA A 342 -29.00 -16.12 -25.64
N ASP A 343 -30.15 -16.27 -24.97
CA ASP A 343 -30.86 -15.19 -24.28
C ASP A 343 -30.11 -14.81 -22.99
N LYS A 344 -29.63 -13.57 -22.94
CA LYS A 344 -29.09 -12.93 -21.73
C LYS A 344 -30.27 -12.48 -20.86
N ARG A 345 -30.84 -13.38 -20.08
CA ARG A 345 -31.77 -13.00 -19.00
C ARG A 345 -31.77 -14.03 -17.86
N GLN A 346 -30.70 -14.05 -17.08
CA GLN A 346 -30.70 -14.64 -15.74
C GLN A 346 -29.74 -13.89 -14.83
N TRP A 347 -30.21 -12.78 -14.25
CA TRP A 347 -29.74 -12.22 -12.99
C TRP A 347 -30.93 -11.51 -12.33
N GLN A 348 -31.65 -12.23 -11.48
CA GLN A 348 -32.41 -11.69 -10.35
C GLN A 348 -31.66 -12.08 -9.09
#